data_AF-A0A2X1JI82-F1
#
_entry.id   AF-A0A2X1JI82-F1
#
_cell.length_a   1.000
_cell.length_b   1.000
_cell.length_c   1.000
_cell.angle_alpha   90.00
_cell.angle_beta   90.00
_cell.angle_gamma   90.00
#
_symmetry.space_group_name_H-M   'P 1'
#
loop_
_entity.id
_entity.type
_entity.pdbx_description
1 polymer ?
#
loop_
_entity_poly.entity_id
_entity_poly.type
_entity_poly.pdbx_seq_one_letter_code
_entity_poly.pdbx_strand_id
1 'polypeptide(L)' 'MSFVHQHRRKLHIAINTFAHPDGYARWQRAVDMAAQLGADALILADLAMLEYAAERYPHIEPPRIGAGFGDQ' A
#
# COMPACT_ATOMS: atom_id res chain seq x y z
N MET A 1 -10.57 -2.15 -14.25
CA MET A 1 -11.58 -3.23 -14.11
C MET A 1 -11.04 -4.22 -13.10
N SER A 2 -11.64 -4.18 -11.91
CA SER A 2 -11.19 -4.74 -10.64
C SER A 2 -11.25 -6.27 -10.62
N PHE A 3 -10.13 -6.95 -10.37
CA PHE A 3 -10.02 -8.41 -10.49
C PHE A 3 -10.20 -9.20 -9.18
N VAL A 4 -10.53 -8.55 -8.06
CA VAL A 4 -10.53 -9.21 -6.73
C VAL A 4 -11.92 -9.48 -6.13
N HIS A 5 -13.00 -8.97 -6.74
CA HIS A 5 -14.33 -9.04 -6.11
C HIS A 5 -15.08 -10.39 -6.22
N GLN A 6 -14.45 -11.46 -6.70
CA GLN A 6 -15.14 -12.74 -6.88
C GLN A 6 -15.25 -13.63 -5.64
N HIS A 7 -14.54 -13.32 -4.54
CA HIS A 7 -14.47 -14.25 -3.40
C HIS A 7 -14.63 -13.66 -2.00
N ARG A 8 -15.38 -12.57 -1.75
CA ARG A 8 -15.62 -12.02 -0.38
C ARG A 8 -14.37 -12.00 0.54
N ARG A 9 -13.18 -11.90 -0.03
CA ARG A 9 -11.90 -11.96 0.68
C ARG A 9 -11.26 -10.60 0.50
N LYS A 10 -10.89 -9.98 1.60
CA LYS A 10 -10.14 -8.72 1.57
C LYS A 10 -8.72 -9.00 1.11
N LEU A 11 -8.25 -8.29 0.09
CA LEU A 11 -6.85 -8.31 -0.35
C LEU A 11 -6.08 -7.20 0.37
N HIS A 12 -5.24 -7.60 1.32
CA HIS A 12 -4.32 -6.69 1.99
C HIS A 12 -2.93 -6.81 1.36
N ILE A 13 -2.33 -5.69 0.96
CA ILE A 13 -0.98 -5.66 0.37
C ILE A 13 -0.06 -4.88 1.32
N ALA A 14 1.07 -5.50 1.67
CA ALA A 14 2.13 -4.85 2.44
C ALA A 14 3.28 -4.45 1.52
N ILE A 15 3.68 -3.17 1.58
CA ILE A 15 4.82 -2.63 0.85
C ILE A 15 5.81 -2.12 1.90
N ASN A 16 6.88 -2.89 2.12
CA ASN A 16 7.97 -2.50 3.02
C ASN A 16 8.82 -1.43 2.33
N THR A 17 8.45 -0.18 2.54
CA THR A 17 9.11 1.00 2.03
C THR A 17 10.32 1.33 2.90
N PHE A 18 11.52 1.22 2.35
CA PHE A 18 12.73 1.72 3.00
C PHE A 18 13.01 3.14 2.54
N ALA A 19 13.29 4.03 3.51
CA ALA A 19 13.64 5.43 3.23
C ALA A 19 14.97 5.47 2.46
N HIS A 20 14.88 5.74 1.16
CA HIS A 20 16.02 5.95 0.29
C HIS A 20 15.69 7.16 -0.60
N PRO A 21 16.61 8.12 -0.81
CA PRO A 21 16.37 9.32 -1.63
C PRO A 21 15.80 9.02 -3.04
N ASP A 22 16.16 7.91 -3.66
CA ASP A 22 15.66 7.52 -4.99
C ASP A 22 14.47 6.53 -4.94
N GLY A 23 14.00 6.18 -3.74
CA GLY A 23 12.97 5.18 -3.52
C GLY A 23 11.55 5.66 -3.77
N TYR A 24 11.30 6.97 -3.68
CA TYR A 24 9.95 7.55 -3.67
C TYR A 24 9.13 7.15 -4.91
N ALA A 25 9.66 7.41 -6.12
CA ALA A 25 8.97 7.07 -7.37
C ALA A 25 8.73 5.57 -7.55
N ARG A 26 9.62 4.73 -7.01
CA ARG A 26 9.45 3.27 -7.01
C ARG A 26 8.28 2.87 -6.11
N TRP A 27 8.19 3.45 -4.92
CA TRP A 27 7.14 3.15 -3.96
C TRP A 27 5.77 3.68 -4.41
N GLN A 28 5.72 4.85 -5.05
CA GLN A 28 4.50 5.35 -5.70
C GLN A 28 3.96 4.35 -6.73
N ARG A 29 4.82 3.85 -7.63
CA ARG A 29 4.41 2.83 -8.60
C ARG A 29 3.90 1.55 -7.93
N ALA A 30 4.51 1.13 -6.82
CA ALA A 30 4.08 -0.04 -6.08
C ALA A 30 2.68 0.16 -5.46
N VAL A 31 2.42 1.34 -4.88
CA VAL A 31 1.10 1.74 -4.37
C VAL A 31 0.07 1.79 -5.50
N ASP A 32 0.42 2.43 -6.63
CA ASP A 32 -0.47 2.54 -7.79
C ASP A 32 -0.85 1.17 -8.35
N MET A 33 0.11 0.24 -8.45
CA MET A 33 -0.16 -1.14 -8.88
C MET A 33 -1.07 -1.86 -7.89
N ALA A 34 -0.82 -1.73 -6.58
CA ALA A 34 -1.65 -2.34 -5.55
C ALA A 34 -3.10 -1.81 -5.60
N ALA A 35 -3.29 -0.51 -5.81
CA ALA A 35 -4.59 0.09 -6.01
C ALA A 35 -5.28 -0.42 -7.29
N GLN A 36 -4.56 -0.51 -8.41
CA GLN A 36 -5.08 -1.03 -9.68
C GLN A 36 -5.51 -2.50 -9.60
N LEU A 37 -4.81 -3.29 -8.79
CA LEU A 37 -5.17 -4.68 -8.53
C LEU A 37 -6.44 -4.82 -7.67
N GLY A 38 -6.90 -3.73 -7.04
CA GLY A 38 -8.07 -3.72 -6.17
C GLY A 38 -7.75 -4.16 -4.75
N ALA A 39 -6.60 -3.71 -4.21
CA ALA A 39 -6.31 -3.88 -2.79
C ALA A 39 -7.38 -3.20 -1.93
N ASP A 40 -7.88 -3.92 -0.93
CA ASP A 40 -8.83 -3.38 0.04
C ASP A 40 -8.10 -2.58 1.14
N ALA A 41 -6.86 -2.96 1.47
CA ALA A 41 -6.02 -2.24 2.43
C ALA A 41 -4.53 -2.27 2.04
N LEU A 42 -3.82 -1.20 2.38
CA LEU A 42 -2.37 -1.06 2.20
C LEU A 42 -1.66 -0.95 3.56
N ILE A 43 -0.55 -1.69 3.71
CA ILE A 43 0.33 -1.58 4.88
C ILE A 43 1.67 -1.02 4.38
N LEU A 44 2.02 0.18 4.81
CA LEU A 44 3.20 0.93 4.34
C LEU A 44 4.08 1.28 5.53
N ALA A 45 5.40 1.37 5.35
CA ALA A 45 6.34 1.72 6.42
C ALA A 45 6.86 3.16 6.34
N ASP A 46 6.45 3.91 5.33
CA ASP A 46 6.91 5.27 5.00
C ASP A 46 5.74 6.26 5.08
N LEU A 47 5.95 7.36 5.80
CA LEU A 47 4.90 8.35 6.04
C LEU A 47 4.46 9.08 4.76
N ALA A 48 5.40 9.41 3.89
CA ALA A 48 5.09 10.09 2.63
C ALA A 48 4.29 9.18 1.69
N MET A 49 4.50 7.86 1.76
CA MET A 49 3.68 6.88 1.04
C MET A 49 2.29 6.68 1.65
N LEU A 50 2.15 6.76 2.98
CA LEU A 50 0.83 6.75 3.64
C LEU A 50 -0.02 7.93 3.19
N GLU A 51 0.57 9.13 3.19
CA GLU A 51 -0.09 10.37 2.74
C GLU A 51 -0.46 10.27 1.26
N TYR A 52 0.49 9.89 0.40
CA TYR A 52 0.24 9.71 -1.04
C TYR A 52 -0.91 8.73 -1.33
N ALA A 53 -0.94 7.59 -0.64
CA ALA A 53 -2.01 6.61 -0.82
C ALA A 53 -3.38 7.13 -0.34
N ALA A 54 -3.42 7.84 0.80
CA ALA A 54 -4.65 8.40 1.36
C ALA A 54 -5.24 9.52 0.48
N GLU A 55 -4.41 10.39 -0.08
CA GLU A 55 -4.85 11.46 -0.97
C GLU A 55 -5.34 10.94 -2.32
N ARG A 56 -4.65 9.95 -2.88
CA ARG A 56 -4.88 9.49 -4.26
C ARG A 56 -5.93 8.38 -4.37
N TYR A 57 -6.04 7.53 -3.34
CA TYR A 57 -6.91 6.35 -3.34
C TYR A 57 -7.83 6.32 -2.12
N PRO A 58 -8.76 7.29 -1.96
CA PRO A 58 -9.61 7.40 -0.77
C PRO A 58 -10.63 6.25 -0.60
N HIS A 59 -10.75 5.37 -1.61
CA HIS A 59 -11.60 4.19 -1.57
C HIS A 59 -10.90 2.96 -0.95
N ILE A 60 -9.58 3.02 -0.76
CA ILE A 60 -8.81 1.99 -0.06
C ILE A 60 -8.91 2.28 1.44
N GLU A 61 -9.04 1.23 2.26
CA GLU A 61 -9.03 1.36 3.71
C GLU A 61 -7.75 2.10 4.15
N PRO A 62 -7.82 3.09 5.07
CA PRO A 62 -6.70 3.98 5.37
C PRO A 62 -5.42 3.20 5.65
N PRO A 63 -4.33 3.52 4.97
CA PRO A 63 -3.14 2.70 5.06
C PRO A 63 -2.53 2.78 6.47
N ARG A 64 -2.01 1.65 6.96
CA ARG A 64 -1.50 1.53 8.34
C ARG A 64 0.01 1.34 8.35
N ILE A 65 0.69 1.88 9.36
CA ILE A 65 2.12 1.64 9.56
C ILE A 65 2.36 0.17 9.88
N GLY A 66 3.19 -0.49 9.07
CA GLY A 66 3.70 -1.82 9.39
C GLY A 66 4.74 -1.73 10.50
N ALA A 67 4.35 -1.99 11.75
CA ALA A 67 5.31 -2.20 12.83
C ALA A 67 6.18 -3.42 12.48
N GLY A 68 7.50 -3.25 12.50
CA GLY A 68 8.45 -4.17 11.89
C GLY A 68 8.26 -5.63 12.27
N PHE A 69 8.38 -6.50 11.26
CA PHE A 69 8.86 -7.87 11.48
C PHE A 69 10.34 -7.78 11.89
N GLY A 70 10.56 -7.41 13.14
CA GLY A 70 11.86 -7.35 13.81
C GLY A 70 11.81 -8.21 15.07
N ASP A 71 11.67 -9.52 14.87
CA ASP A 71 12.00 -10.54 15.86
C ASP A 71 12.51 -11.77 15.09
N GLN A 72 13.80 -11.71 14.73
CA GLN A 72 14.73 -12.85 14.68
C GLN A 72 16.11 -12.37 15.14
#